data_AF-A0A343JG69-F1
#
_entry.id   AF-A0A343JG69-F1
#
_cell.length_a   1.000
_cell.length_b   1.000
_cell.length_c   1.000
_cell.angle_alpha   90.00
_cell.angle_beta   90.00
_cell.angle_gamma   90.00
#
_symmetry.space_group_name_H-M   'P 1'
#
loop_
_entity.id
_entity.type
_entity.pdbx_description
1 polymer ?
#
loop_
_entity_poly.entity_id
_entity_poly.type
_entity_poly.pdbx_seq_one_letter_code
_entity_poly.pdbx_strand_id
1 'polypeptide(L)' 'MERLILSEEDYEYLAKGIAIGAGVGVFIGLFVDNIILSFSAFTSLGIIGSVVYSFYKKNKRKS' A
#
# COMPACT_ATOMS: atom_id res chain seq x y z
N MET A 1 -15.77 10.62 -17.16
CA MET A 1 -14.85 10.42 -16.03
C MET A 1 -14.41 8.98 -16.03
N GLU A 2 -13.26 8.72 -16.62
CA GLU A 2 -12.62 7.42 -16.69
C GLU A 2 -12.23 7.04 -15.27
N ARG A 3 -13.14 6.36 -14.55
CA ARG A 3 -12.78 5.73 -13.28
C ARG A 3 -11.63 4.80 -13.64
N LEU A 4 -10.48 4.99 -13.02
CA LEU A 4 -9.45 3.96 -12.94
C LEU A 4 -10.14 2.73 -12.34
N ILE A 5 -10.77 1.89 -13.17
CA ILE A 5 -11.38 0.62 -12.76
C ILE A 5 -10.20 -0.34 -12.60
N LEU A 6 -9.38 -0.03 -11.59
CA LEU A 6 -8.75 -1.05 -10.77
C LEU A 6 -9.89 -1.96 -10.31
N SER A 7 -9.70 -3.26 -10.47
CA SER A 7 -10.72 -4.22 -10.05
C SER A 7 -10.98 -4.00 -8.56
N GLU A 8 -12.17 -4.33 -8.04
CA GLU A 8 -12.44 -4.21 -6.59
C GLU A 8 -11.36 -4.90 -5.76
N GLU A 9 -10.80 -6.00 -6.29
CA GLU A 9 -9.61 -6.69 -5.76
C GLU A 9 -8.40 -5.75 -5.60
N ASP A 10 -8.06 -4.98 -6.63
CA ASP A 10 -6.91 -4.07 -6.65
C ASP A 10 -7.07 -2.93 -5.63
N TYR A 11 -8.30 -2.43 -5.46
CA TYR A 11 -8.62 -1.40 -4.46
C TYR A 11 -8.50 -1.97 -3.04
N GLU A 12 -8.92 -3.22 -2.83
CA GLU A 12 -8.79 -3.89 -1.54
C GLU A 12 -7.31 -4.16 -1.18
N TYR A 13 -6.47 -4.57 -2.15
CA TYR A 13 -5.02 -4.72 -1.93
C TYR A 13 -4.34 -3.40 -1.61
N LEU A 14 -4.70 -2.32 -2.29
CA LEU A 14 -4.18 -0.98 -2.01
C LEU A 14 -4.61 -0.51 -0.62
N ALA A 15 -5.89 -0.65 -0.27
CA ALA A 15 -6.41 -0.30 1.04
C ALA A 15 -5.76 -1.10 2.16
N LYS A 16 -5.58 -2.42 1.99
CA LYS A 16 -4.83 -3.28 2.93
C LYS A 16 -3.38 -2.84 3.05
N GLY A 17 -2.71 -2.53 1.94
CA GLY A 17 -1.33 -2.05 1.93
C GLY A 17 -1.16 -0.73 2.69
N ILE A 18 -2.09 0.20 2.50
CA ILE A 18 -2.13 1.48 3.23
C ILE A 18 -2.42 1.25 4.70
N ALA A 19 -3.44 0.46 5.05
CA ALA A 19 -3.81 0.21 6.44
C ALA A 19 -2.68 -0.47 7.24
N ILE A 20 -2.02 -1.45 6.64
CA ILE A 20 -0.86 -2.14 7.25
C ILE A 20 0.34 -1.20 7.33
N GLY A 21 0.68 -0.50 6.24
CA GLY A 21 1.80 0.45 6.22
C GLY A 21 1.64 1.60 7.20
N ALA A 22 0.43 2.14 7.32
CA ALA A 22 0.07 3.15 8.29
C ALA A 22 0.18 2.63 9.72
N GLY A 23 -0.44 1.48 10.02
CA GLY A 23 -0.43 0.88 11.35
C GLY A 23 0.99 0.54 11.82
N VAL A 24 1.77 -0.12 10.97
CA VAL A 24 3.18 -0.46 11.26
C VAL A 24 4.04 0.79 11.35
N GLY A 25 3.83 1.77 10.46
CA GLY A 25 4.58 3.02 10.46
C GLY A 25 4.38 3.86 11.71
N VAL A 26 3.14 3.95 12.20
CA VAL A 26 2.85 4.60 13.49
C VAL A 26 3.46 3.81 14.64
N PHE A 27 3.28 2.48 14.65
CA PHE A 27 3.79 1.62 15.72
C PHE A 27 5.32 1.72 15.86
N ILE A 28 6.06 1.64 14.75
CA ILE A 28 7.52 1.80 14.74
C ILE A 28 7.92 3.24 15.06
N GLY A 29 7.17 4.21 14.56
CA GLY A 29 7.40 5.63 14.82
C GLY A 29 7.34 6.02 16.29
N LEU A 30 6.58 5.29 17.11
CA LEU A 30 6.56 5.45 18.58
C LEU A 30 7.90 5.08 19.23
N PHE A 31 8.65 4.12 18.68
CA PHE A 31 9.96 3.71 19.21
C PHE A 31 11.13 4.56 18.70
N VAL A 32 10.92 5.26 17.58
CA VAL A 32 11.94 6.10 16.91
C VAL A 32 11.74 7.59 17.27
N ASP A 33 10.77 7.91 18.14
CA ASP A 33 10.38 9.28 18.52
C ASP A 33 10.06 10.20 17.32
N ASN A 34 9.73 9.59 16.18
CA ASN A 34 9.44 10.32 14.94
C ASN A 34 8.35 9.60 14.13
N ILE A 35 7.12 9.74 14.63
CA ILE A 35 5.93 9.12 14.07
C ILE A 35 5.69 9.56 12.63
N ILE A 36 5.88 10.85 12.32
CA ILE A 36 5.59 11.41 11.00
C ILE A 36 6.49 10.80 9.93
N LEU A 37 7.80 10.69 10.22
CA LEU A 37 8.77 10.11 9.29
C LEU A 37 8.48 8.63 9.06
N SER A 38 8.30 7.86 10.13
CA SER A 38 8.04 6.42 10.03
C SER A 38 6.69 6.13 9.35
N PHE A 39 5.62 6.83 9.73
CA PHE A 39 4.32 6.72 9.06
C PHE A 39 4.43 6.96 7.56
N SER A 40 5.10 8.05 7.16
CA SER A 40 5.23 8.42 5.75
C SER A 40 6.04 7.37 4.98
N ALA A 41 7.17 6.91 5.53
CA ALA A 41 8.01 5.90 4.89
C ALA A 41 7.30 4.56 4.72
N PHE A 42 6.69 4.02 5.78
CA PHE A 42 6.03 2.72 5.74
C PHE A 42 4.73 2.74 4.92
N THR A 43 3.97 3.83 4.96
CA THR A 43 2.78 3.99 4.11
C THR A 43 3.17 4.07 2.63
N SER A 44 4.22 4.81 2.29
CA SER A 44 4.75 4.89 0.92
C SER A 44 5.16 3.51 0.41
N LEU A 45 5.88 2.73 1.23
CA LEU A 45 6.27 1.36 0.90
C LEU A 45 5.06 0.44 0.72
N GLY A 46 4.03 0.57 1.57
CA GLY A 46 2.78 -0.19 1.45
C GLY A 46 2.02 0.12 0.15
N ILE A 47 1.96 1.39 -0.25
CA ILE A 47 1.35 1.82 -1.51
C ILE A 47 2.14 1.27 -2.71
N ILE A 48 3.47 1.46 -2.72
CA ILE A 48 4.31 0.98 -3.81
C ILE A 48 4.21 -0.56 -3.92
N GLY A 49 4.30 -1.26 -2.80
CA GLY A 49 4.20 -2.73 -2.77
C GLY A 49 2.85 -3.24 -3.27
N SER A 50 1.75 -2.61 -2.87
CA SER A 50 0.40 -3.02 -3.31
C SER A 50 0.16 -2.73 -4.80
N VAL A 51 0.61 -1.58 -5.31
CA VAL A 51 0.53 -1.22 -6.73
C VAL A 51 1.40 -2.15 -7.57
N VAL A 52 2.64 -2.39 -7.17
CA VAL A 52 3.55 -3.32 -7.85
C VAL A 52 2.96 -4.72 -7.86
N TYR A 53 2.47 -5.22 -6.72
CA TYR A 53 1.87 -6.55 -6.65
C TYR A 53 0.63 -6.68 -7.55
N SER A 54 -0.25 -5.66 -7.58
CA SER A 54 -1.39 -5.61 -8.49
C SER A 54 -0.93 -5.68 -9.96
N PHE A 55 0.06 -4.87 -10.35
CA PHE A 55 0.63 -4.91 -11.71
C PHE A 55 1.22 -6.29 -12.07
N TYR A 56 2.04 -6.87 -11.18
CA TYR A 56 2.64 -8.20 -11.38
C TYR A 56 1.57 -9.30 -11.49
N LYS A 57 0.55 -9.28 -10.63
CA LYS A 57 -0.56 -10.26 -10.63
C LYS A 57 -1.40 -10.13 -11.90
N LYS A 58 -1.68 -8.91 -12.36
CA LYS A 58 -2.45 -8.63 -13.57
C LYS A 58 -1.72 -9.12 -14.83
N ASN A 59 -0.39 -9.06 -14.84
CA ASN A 59 0.43 -9.60 -15.94
C ASN A 59 0.42 -11.14 -15.99
N LYS A 60 0.33 -11.82 -14.84
CA LYS A 60 0.23 -13.30 -14.79
C LYS A 60 -1.16 -13.84 -15.13
N ARG A 61 -2.25 -13.12 -14.86
CA ARG A 61 -3.63 -13.55 -15.21
C ARG A 61 -3.94 -13.53 -16.72
N LYS A 62 -3.02 -13.04 -17.56
CA LYS A 62 -3.14 -12.99 -19.02
C LYS A 62 -2.35 -14.08 -19.77
N SER A 63 -1.70 -15.01 -19.07
CA SER A 63 -1.01 -16.16 -19.68
C SER A 63 -1.73 -17.47 -19.41
#